data_AF-A0A2V6T5H3-F1
#
_entry.id   AF-A0A2V6T5H3-F1
#
_cell.length_a   1.000
_cell.length_b   1.000
_cell.length_c   1.000
_cell.angle_alpha   90.00
_cell.angle_beta   90.00
_cell.angle_gamma   90.00
#
_symmetry.space_group_name_H-M   'P 1'
#
loop_
_entity.id
_entity.type
_entity.pdbx_description
1 polymer ?
#
loop_
_entity_poly.entity_id
_entity_poly.type
_entity_poly.pdbx_seq_one_letter_code
_entity_poly.pdbx_strand_id
1 'polypeptide(L)' 'SDAEVLLIARMADGTLENVRMGFVPEQGTYRGMLPPVRSAPVDLRIRVITGDKRVEIPIGP' A
#
# COMPACT_ATOMS: atom_id res chain seq x y z
N SER A 1 -15.00 5.51 4.39
CA SER A 1 -13.78 6.28 4.67
C SER A 1 -13.53 7.18 3.49
N ASP A 2 -13.21 8.45 3.73
CA ASP A 2 -12.93 9.44 2.69
C ASP A 2 -11.48 9.35 2.17
N ALA A 3 -10.72 8.36 2.65
CA ALA A 3 -9.36 8.09 2.20
C ALA A 3 -9.28 6.77 1.43
N GLU A 4 -8.56 6.80 0.31
CA GLU A 4 -8.05 5.63 -0.39
C GLU A 4 -6.62 5.34 0.08
N VAL A 5 -6.40 4.12 0.56
CA VAL A 5 -5.09 3.68 1.03
C VAL A 5 -4.64 2.48 0.20
N LEU A 6 -3.46 2.59 -0.38
CA LEU A 6 -2.85 1.59 -1.24
C LEU A 6 -1.51 1.15 -0.64
N LEU A 7 -1.25 -0.15 -0.66
CA LEU A 7 0.09 -0.71 -0.52
C LEU A 7 0.71 -0.81 -1.92
N ILE A 8 1.82 -0.12 -2.12
CA ILE A 8 2.59 -0.09 -3.35
C ILE A 8 3.84 -0.92 -3.14
N ALA A 9 4.10 -1.90 -4.00
CA ALA A 9 5.32 -2.71 -3.94
C ALA A 9 5.99 -2.77 -5.30
N ARG A 10 7.25 -2.31 -5.35
CA ARG A 10 8.14 -2.60 -6.48
C ARG A 10 8.82 -3.92 -6.21
N MET A 11 8.67 -4.86 -7.12
CA MET A 11 9.22 -6.21 -7.02
C MET A 11 10.62 -6.26 -7.63
N ALA A 12 11.43 -7.24 -7.20
CA ALA A 12 12.79 -7.44 -7.72
C ALA A 12 12.83 -7.74 -9.24
N ASP A 13 11.76 -8.30 -9.80
CA ASP A 13 11.59 -8.53 -11.24
C ASP A 13 11.12 -7.28 -12.01
N GLY A 14 10.97 -6.15 -11.34
CA GLY A 14 10.52 -4.88 -11.93
C GLY A 14 9.00 -4.69 -11.94
N THR A 15 8.21 -5.70 -11.55
CA THR A 15 6.75 -5.58 -11.44
C THR A 15 6.37 -4.54 -10.39
N LEU A 16 5.26 -3.83 -10.60
CA LEU A 16 4.68 -2.91 -9.64
C LEU A 16 3.30 -3.41 -9.21
N GLU A 17 3.18 -3.79 -7.95
CA GLU A 17 1.91 -4.14 -7.32
C GLU A 17 1.27 -2.92 -6.66
N ASN A 18 -0.04 -2.76 -6.84
CA ASN A 18 -0.85 -1.70 -6.21
C ASN A 18 -2.07 -2.33 -5.54
N VAL A 19 -1.96 -2.62 -4.25
CA VAL A 19 -2.99 -3.33 -3.50
C VAL A 19 -3.83 -2.36 -2.70
N ARG A 20 -5.14 -2.35 -2.94
CA ARG A 20 -6.08 -1.57 -2.12
C ARG A 20 -6.19 -2.17 -0.72
N MET A 21 -6.00 -1.33 0.29
CA MET A 21 -6.13 -1.73 1.68
C MET A 21 -7.57 -1.50 2.17
N GLY A 22 -8.12 -2.50 2.86
CA GLY A 22 -9.44 -2.43 3.46
C GLY A 22 -9.42 -1.63 4.75
N PHE A 23 -10.42 -0.77 4.94
CA PHE A 23 -10.61 -0.01 6.17
C PHE A 23 -11.16 -0.91 7.28
N VAL A 24 -10.51 -0.90 8.45
CA VAL A 24 -10.92 -1.60 9.67
C VAL A 24 -11.36 -0.55 10.69
N PRO A 25 -12.68 -0.46 11.00
CA PRO A 25 -13.25 0.66 11.75
C PRO A 25 -12.68 0.85 13.16
N GLU A 26 -12.23 -0.23 13.80
CA GLU A 26 -11.98 -0.25 15.23
C GLU A 26 -10.88 0.70 15.71
N GLN A 27 -9.99 1.20 14.83
CA GLN A 27 -8.90 2.11 15.20
C GLN A 27 -8.45 3.04 14.07
N GLY A 28 -9.26 3.22 13.02
CA GLY A 28 -8.80 3.91 11.82
C GLY A 28 -7.71 3.14 11.04
N THR A 29 -7.65 1.83 11.23
CA THR A 29 -6.61 0.95 10.69
C THR A 29 -6.94 0.57 9.24
N TYR A 30 -5.91 0.45 8.41
CA TYR A 30 -6.03 -0.11 7.07
C TYR A 30 -5.26 -1.43 6.99
N ARG A 31 -5.89 -2.46 6.41
CA ARG A 31 -5.30 -3.80 6.27
C ARG A 31 -5.22 -4.18 4.80
N GLY A 32 -4.05 -4.60 4.37
CA GLY A 32 -3.81 -5.11 3.02
C GLY A 32 -2.74 -6.20 3.07
N MET A 33 -2.69 -7.01 2.02
CA MET A 33 -1.73 -8.10 1.89
C MET A 33 -1.30 -8.15 0.42
N LEU A 34 0.00 -8.25 0.18
CA LEU A 34 0.48 -8.52 -1.17
C LEU A 34 -0.06 -9.90 -1.61
N PRO A 35 -0.51 -10.05 -2.86
CA PRO A 35 -0.85 -11.37 -3.37
C PRO A 35 0.37 -12.29 -3.26
N PRO A 36 0.20 -13.61 -3.31
CA PRO A 36 1.33 -14.53 -3.41
C PRO A 36 2.18 -14.17 -4.65
N VAL A 37 3.30 -13.51 -4.40
CA VAL A 37 4.21 -12.99 -5.43
C VAL A 37 5.38 -13.95 -5.63
N ARG A 38 5.85 -14.06 -6.88
CA ARG A 38 6.99 -14.91 -7.25
C ARG A 38 8.34 -14.28 -6.91
N SER A 39 8.36 -12.98 -6.65
CA SER A 39 9.55 -12.16 -6.42
C SER A 39 9.41 -11.41 -5.10
N ALA A 40 10.54 -11.10 -4.44
CA ALA A 40 10.52 -10.30 -3.22
C ALA A 40 10.28 -8.81 -3.54
N PRO A 41 9.57 -8.06 -2.67
CA PRO A 41 9.51 -6.61 -2.79
C PRO A 41 10.86 -5.97 -2.45
N VAL A 42 11.27 -4.98 -3.23
CA VAL A 42 12.52 -4.21 -3.04
C VAL A 42 12.29 -2.76 -2.60
N ASP A 43 11.07 -2.25 -2.80
CA ASP A 43 10.62 -0.94 -2.31
C ASP A 43 9.13 -1.05 -1.97
N LEU A 44 8.79 -0.71 -0.72
CA LEU A 44 7.42 -0.74 -0.21
C LEU A 44 7.01 0.67 0.17
N ARG A 45 5.79 1.08 -0.20
CA ARG A 45 5.23 2.37 0.17
C ARG A 45 3.75 2.24 0.48
N ILE A 46 3.27 3.04 1.45
CA ILE A 46 1.84 3.29 1.63
C ILE A 46 1.51 4.58 0.92
N ARG A 47 0.55 4.54 0.00
CA ARG A 47 -0.03 5.73 -0.59
C ARG A 47 -1.37 6.01 0.06
N VAL A 48 -1.53 7.22 0.59
CA VAL A 48 -2.79 7.72 1.13
C VAL A 48 -3.28 8.85 0.24
N ILE A 49 -4.51 8.73 -0.24
CA ILE A 49 -5.20 9.74 -1.04
C ILE A 49 -6.44 10.17 -0.26
N THR A 50 -6.54 11.45 0.07
CA THR A 50 -7.68 12.03 0.79
C THR A 50 -8.08 13.33 0.11
N GLY A 51 -9.23 13.35 -0.55
CA GLY A 51 -9.63 14.48 -1.40
C GLY A 51 -8.61 14.75 -2.52
N ASP A 52 -8.04 15.95 -2.53
CA ASP A 52 -7.01 16.39 -3.46
C ASP A 52 -5.57 16.11 -2.98
N LYS A 53 -5.41 15.62 -1.75
CA LYS A 53 -4.10 15.35 -1.15
C LYS A 53 -3.66 13.93 -1.44
N ARG A 54 -2.37 13.79 -1.74
CA ARG A 54 -1.69 12.50 -1.88
C ARG A 54 -0.38 12.51 -1.10
N VAL A 55 -0.17 11.48 -0.30
CA VAL A 55 1.08 11.25 0.45
C VAL A 55 1.58 9.83 0.16
N GLU A 56 2.89 9.69 0.01
CA GLU A 56 3.55 8.38 -0.08
C GLU A 56 4.55 8.22 1.06
N ILE A 57 4.35 7.17 1.85
CA ILE A 57 5.12 6.86 3.05
C ILE A 57 5.96 5.62 2.73
N PRO A 58 7.30 5.72 2.67
CA PRO A 58 8.14 4.54 2.50
C PRO A 58 8.02 3.62 3.72
N ILE A 59 7.97 2.31 3.47
CA ILE A 59 8.12 1.28 4.51
C ILE A 59 9.50 0.67 4.33
N GLY A 60 10.44 1.11 5.18
CA GLY A 60 11.71 0.42 5.38
C GLY A 60 11.62 -0.54 6.57
N PRO A 61 12.67 -1.33 6.82
CA PRO A 61 12.93 -1.84 8.16
C PRO A 61 13.04 -0.69 9.19
#